data_AF-A0A6V7JFQ3-F1
#
_entry.id   AF-A0A6V7JFQ3-F1
#
_cell.length_a   1.000
_cell.length_b   1.000
_cell.length_c   1.000
_cell.angle_alpha   90.00
_cell.angle_beta   90.00
_cell.angle_gamma   90.00
#
_symmetry.space_group_name_H-M   'P 1'
#
loop_
_entity.id
_entity.type
_entity.pdbx_description
1 polymer ?
#
loop_
_entity_poly.entity_id
_entity_poly.type
_entity_poly.pdbx_seq_one_letter_code
_entity_poly.pdbx_strand_id
1 'polypeptide(L)'
;KGDLVGCDISVHLQHGNNGSGIVSSGGGSGGDVIVKSSCDVKALTYCYLKCVNIQGLVDVLRLYPEYQQQFAHDIVHDLTHNLREGYEAE
;
A
#
# COMPACT_ATOMS: atom_id res chain seq x y z
N LYS A 1 -13.47 16.63 -6.66
CA LYS A 1 -12.62 15.78 -5.80
C LYS A 1 -12.92 14.35 -6.23
N GLY A 2 -11.92 13.60 -6.71
CA GLY A 2 -12.12 12.18 -7.09
C GLY A 2 -11.94 11.29 -5.87
N ASP A 3 -12.42 10.05 -5.96
CA ASP A 3 -12.28 9.07 -4.88
C ASP A 3 -10.88 8.45 -4.91
N LEU A 4 -10.24 8.37 -3.74
CA LEU A 4 -8.98 7.65 -3.57
C LEU A 4 -9.29 6.27 -2.99
N VAL A 5 -9.13 5.25 -3.82
CA VAL A 5 -9.46 3.86 -3.47
C VAL A 5 -8.17 3.05 -3.44
N GLY A 6 -7.94 2.32 -2.35
CA GLY A 6 -6.69 1.60 -2.14
C GLY A 6 -6.63 0.91 -0.79
N CYS A 7 -5.44 0.72 -0.25
CA CYS A 7 -5.22 0.20 1.10
C CYS A 7 -4.23 1.07 1.85
N ASP A 8 -4.27 1.02 3.18
CA ASP A 8 -3.21 1.60 3.99
C ASP A 8 -1.86 0.91 3.74
N ILE A 9 -0.77 1.62 4.00
CA ILE A 9 0.58 1.17 3.64
C ILE A 9 1.31 0.46 4.79
N SER A 10 0.68 0.36 5.97
CA SER A 10 1.34 -0.11 7.21
C SER A 10 2.00 -1.48 7.06
N VAL A 11 1.27 -2.45 6.48
CA VAL A 11 1.73 -3.83 6.26
C VAL A 11 2.94 -3.89 5.31
N HIS A 12 2.97 -2.99 4.32
CA HIS A 12 4.05 -2.92 3.32
C HIS A 12 5.34 -2.34 3.90
N LEU A 13 5.24 -1.45 4.90
CA LEU A 13 6.40 -0.84 5.55
C LEU A 13 7.04 -1.73 6.63
N GLN A 14 6.29 -2.66 7.23
CA GLN A 14 6.79 -3.52 8.32
C GLN A 14 7.77 -4.63 7.88
N HIS A 15 7.70 -5.11 6.64
CA HIS A 15 8.46 -6.29 6.18
C HIS A 15 9.93 -6.01 5.78
N GLY A 16 10.52 -4.90 6.24
CA GLY A 16 11.92 -4.55 5.97
C GLY A 16 12.97 -5.15 6.91
N ASN A 17 12.58 -5.79 8.03
CA ASN A 17 13.51 -5.96 9.16
C ASN A 17 13.59 -7.33 9.87
N ASN A 18 12.84 -8.36 9.47
CA ASN A 18 12.94 -9.68 10.14
C ASN A 18 13.30 -10.79 9.16
N GLY A 19 14.53 -11.30 9.31
CA GLY A 19 15.01 -12.48 8.61
C GLY A 19 14.22 -13.72 9.02
N SER A 20 13.60 -14.37 8.04
CA SER A 20 13.27 -15.79 8.08
C SER A 20 13.50 -16.36 6.68
N GLY A 21 14.38 -17.35 6.61
CA GLY A 21 15.09 -17.72 5.40
C GLY A 21 14.27 -18.54 4.41
N ILE A 22 14.47 -18.23 3.13
CA ILE A 22 14.94 -19.19 2.15
C ILE A 22 15.67 -18.41 1.04
N VAL A 23 16.80 -18.97 0.63
CA VAL A 23 17.80 -18.37 -0.25
C VAL A 23 17.27 -18.15 -1.67
N SER A 24 17.43 -16.93 -2.20
CA SER A 24 17.68 -16.69 -3.62
C SER A 24 18.58 -15.49 -3.77
N SER A 25 19.78 -15.78 -4.26
CA SER A 25 20.87 -14.86 -4.55
C SER A 25 20.50 -13.95 -5.74
N GLY A 26 20.30 -12.66 -5.46
CA GLY A 26 20.16 -11.61 -6.47
C GLY A 26 19.54 -10.36 -5.83
N GLY A 27 20.22 -9.22 -5.89
CA GLY A 27 19.89 -8.02 -5.11
C GLY A 27 18.42 -7.57 -5.20
N GLY A 28 17.83 -7.34 -4.03
CA GLY A 28 16.60 -6.57 -3.84
C GLY A 28 15.30 -7.35 -3.99
N SER A 29 14.83 -8.00 -2.93
CA SER A 29 13.44 -8.46 -2.85
C SER A 29 13.06 -8.79 -1.40
N GLY A 30 12.48 -7.80 -0.71
CA GLY A 30 11.57 -8.12 0.40
C GLY A 30 10.41 -8.93 -0.17
N GLY A 31 9.99 -9.98 0.54
CA GLY A 31 8.93 -10.87 0.06
C GLY A 31 7.67 -10.11 -0.35
N ASP A 32 6.97 -10.61 -1.36
CA ASP A 32 5.75 -9.99 -1.87
C ASP A 32 4.71 -9.87 -0.75
N VAL A 33 4.46 -8.64 -0.30
CA VAL A 33 3.39 -8.36 0.66
C VAL A 33 2.07 -8.47 -0.08
N ILE A 34 1.26 -9.46 0.29
CA ILE A 34 -0.05 -9.69 -0.30
C ILE A 34 -1.11 -9.08 0.60
N VAL A 35 -1.85 -8.11 0.07
CA VAL A 35 -3.03 -7.54 0.71
C VAL A 35 -4.27 -7.98 -0.06
N LYS A 36 -5.22 -8.57 0.65
CA LYS A 36 -6.51 -8.99 0.08
C LYS A 36 -7.52 -7.86 0.20
N SER A 37 -8.27 -7.64 -0.88
CA SER A 37 -9.35 -6.66 -0.93
C SER A 37 -10.61 -7.19 -0.23
N SER A 38 -11.34 -6.32 0.47
CA SER A 38 -12.60 -6.62 1.16
C SER A 38 -13.81 -6.63 0.22
N CYS A 39 -13.74 -5.92 -0.92
CA CYS A 39 -14.83 -5.85 -1.90
C CYS A 39 -14.34 -5.54 -3.31
N ASP A 40 -15.25 -5.68 -4.28
CA ASP A 40 -15.03 -5.31 -5.68
C ASP A 40 -15.27 -3.80 -5.90
N VAL A 41 -14.48 -3.20 -6.78
CA VAL A 41 -14.70 -1.83 -7.27
C VAL A 41 -15.15 -1.87 -8.71
N LYS A 42 -16.27 -1.22 -9.03
CA LYS A 42 -16.85 -1.20 -10.39
C LYS A 42 -17.19 0.23 -10.80
N ALA A 43 -16.81 0.59 -12.03
CA ALA A 43 -17.24 1.83 -12.65
C ALA A 43 -18.66 1.68 -13.20
N LEU A 44 -19.54 2.64 -12.90
CA LEU A 44 -20.91 2.69 -13.44
C LEU A 44 -21.00 3.51 -14.74
N THR A 45 -20.00 4.35 -15.01
CA THR A 45 -19.86 5.19 -16.19
C THR A 45 -18.38 5.28 -16.60
N TYR A 46 -18.06 6.08 -17.62
CA TYR A 46 -16.67 6.28 -18.05
C TYR A 46 -15.87 7.03 -16.98
N CYS A 47 -14.82 6.38 -16.48
CA CYS A 47 -13.91 6.95 -15.48
C CYS A 47 -12.53 7.19 -16.08
N TYR A 48 -11.94 8.35 -15.76
CA TYR A 48 -10.51 8.59 -15.96
C TYR A 48 -9.78 8.29 -14.65
N LEU A 49 -8.84 7.36 -14.68
CA LEU A 49 -8.17 6.86 -13.48
C LEU A 49 -6.68 7.20 -13.50
N LYS A 50 -6.13 7.41 -12.32
CA LYS A 50 -4.70 7.40 -12.05
C LYS A 50 -4.42 6.25 -11.10
N CYS A 51 -3.34 5.52 -11.35
CA CYS A 51 -2.89 4.46 -10.47
C CYS A 51 -1.43 4.68 -10.10
N VAL A 52 -1.08 4.23 -8.89
CA VAL A 52 0.28 4.20 -8.40
C VAL A 52 0.54 2.75 -7.96
N ASN A 53 1.66 2.17 -8.39
CA ASN A 53 2.06 0.85 -7.95
C ASN A 53 2.58 0.93 -6.50
N ILE A 54 2.06 0.06 -5.62
CA ILE A 54 2.37 0.09 -4.19
C ILE A 54 3.85 -0.19 -3.92
N GLN A 55 4.47 -1.12 -4.64
CA GLN A 55 5.89 -1.45 -4.45
C GLN A 55 6.78 -0.29 -4.86
N GLY A 56 6.48 0.33 -6.02
CA GLY A 56 7.19 1.54 -6.46
C GLY A 56 7.03 2.71 -5.49
N LEU A 57 5.85 2.87 -4.88
CA LEU A 57 5.62 3.87 -3.84
C LEU A 57 6.45 3.56 -2.58
N VAL A 58 6.44 2.31 -2.11
CA VAL A 58 7.24 1.87 -0.95
C VAL A 58 8.73 2.12 -1.17
N ASP A 59 9.24 1.80 -2.36
CA ASP A 59 10.66 2.01 -2.67
C ASP A 59 11.04 3.49 -2.67
N VAL A 60 10.15 4.38 -3.15
CA VAL A 60 10.35 5.83 -3.03
C VAL A 60 10.29 6.29 -1.58
N LEU A 61 9.31 5.82 -0.79
CA LEU A 61 9.18 6.21 0.61
C LEU A 61 10.38 5.78 1.46
N ARG A 62 11.00 4.63 1.14
CA ARG A 62 12.24 4.17 1.80
C ARG A 62 13.42 5.12 1.59
N LEU A 63 13.41 5.94 0.54
CA LEU A 63 14.43 6.99 0.33
C LEU A 63 14.23 8.19 1.27
N TYR A 64 13.04 8.36 1.85
CA TYR A 64 12.64 9.51 2.65
C TYR A 64 11.93 9.07 3.96
N PRO A 65 12.65 8.54 4.95
CA PRO A 65 12.05 7.91 6.13
C PRO A 65 11.23 8.85 7.03
N GLU A 66 11.58 10.13 7.10
CA GLU A 66 10.78 11.12 7.84
C GLU A 66 9.41 11.36 7.15
N TYR A 67 9.41 11.46 5.82
CA TYR A 67 8.17 11.59 5.06
C TYR A 67 7.35 10.30 5.05
N GLN A 68 8.01 9.14 5.06
CA GLN A 68 7.34 7.83 5.11
C GLN A 68 6.39 7.72 6.31
N GLN A 69 6.81 8.17 7.49
CA GLN A 69 5.99 8.12 8.71
C GLN A 69 4.77 9.03 8.57
N GLN A 70 4.98 10.27 8.10
CA GLN A 70 3.90 11.23 7.87
C GLN A 70 2.91 10.71 6.83
N PHE A 71 3.41 10.20 5.70
CA PHE A 71 2.58 9.64 4.63
C PHE A 71 1.75 8.45 5.12
N ALA A 72 2.34 7.54 5.89
CA ALA A 72 1.63 6.37 6.42
C ALA A 72 0.51 6.74 7.40
N HIS A 73 0.68 7.83 8.15
CA HIS A 73 -0.35 8.39 9.02
C HIS A 73 -1.48 9.03 8.21
N ASP A 74 -1.13 9.88 7.24
CA ASP A 74 -2.13 10.70 6.53
C ASP A 74 -2.93 9.91 5.49
N ILE A 75 -2.31 8.93 4.82
CA ILE A 75 -2.96 8.17 3.74
C ILE A 75 -4.22 7.44 4.20
N VAL A 76 -4.28 7.02 5.47
CA VAL A 76 -5.46 6.34 6.04
C VAL A 76 -6.67 7.26 6.05
N HIS A 77 -6.45 8.57 6.27
CA HIS A 77 -7.50 9.58 6.30
C HIS A 77 -7.85 10.11 4.91
N ASP A 78 -6.90 10.09 3.97
CA ASP A 78 -7.12 10.53 2.59
C ASP A 78 -7.80 9.47 1.71
N LEU A 79 -7.75 8.19 2.10
CA LEU A 79 -8.48 7.11 1.45
C LEU A 79 -9.99 7.34 1.58
N THR A 80 -10.66 7.48 0.45
CA THR A 80 -12.13 7.48 0.39
C THR A 80 -12.68 6.10 0.73
N HIS A 81 -11.99 5.06 0.26
CA HIS A 81 -12.28 3.67 0.60
C HIS A 81 -10.97 2.90 0.83
N ASN A 82 -10.73 2.50 2.07
CA ASN A 82 -9.70 1.51 2.40
C ASN A 82 -10.29 0.11 2.20
N LEU A 83 -9.75 -0.60 1.20
CA LEU A 83 -10.20 -1.91 0.78
C LEU A 83 -9.45 -3.05 1.46
N ARG A 84 -8.55 -2.79 2.41
CA ARG A 84 -7.83 -3.88 3.09
C ARG A 84 -8.83 -4.78 3.84
N GLU A 85 -8.74 -6.09 3.62
CA GLU A 85 -9.53 -7.07 4.38
C GLU A 85 -9.28 -6.91 5.90
N GLY A 86 -10.37 -6.87 6.67
CA GLY A 86 -10.34 -6.65 8.12
C GLY A 86 -10.01 -5.22 8.54
N TYR A 87 -10.06 -4.24 7.63
CA TYR A 87 -10.10 -2.83 8.02
C TYR A 87 -11.52 -2.47 8.47
N GLU A 88 -11.64 -2.12 9.74
CA GLU A 88 -12.84 -1.51 10.30
C GLU A 88 -12.62 0.02 10.27
N ALA A 89 -13.45 0.73 9.49
CA ALA A 89 -13.50 2.18 9.60
C ALA A 89 -14.09 2.53 10.97
N GLU A 90 -13.38 3.33 11.76
CA GLU A 90 -13.86 3.82 13.06
C GLU A 90 -15.11 4.72 12.90
#